data_AF-A0AAV5IL20-F1
#
_entry.id   AF-A0AAV5IL20-F1
#
_cell.length_a   1.000
_cell.length_b   1.000
_cell.length_c   1.000
_cell.angle_alpha   90.00
_cell.angle_beta   90.00
_cell.angle_gamma   90.00
#
_symmetry.space_group_name_H-M   'P 1'
#
loop_
_entity.id
_entity.type
_entity.pdbx_description
1 polymer ?
#
loop_
_entity_poly.entity_id
_entity_poly.type
_entity_poly.pdbx_seq_one_letter_code
_entity_poly.pdbx_strand_id
1 'polypeptide(L)'
;MLASLRNELQVLQSPSPFNTEHEKFVQHFELLQKACIPDHVTYQSFKECTTYARFSTLVMYNYFKDAQRIAKEIKNNFSNDPERAAELRSLEQVAEHNSVALSIISRVGALDPSLKVSFEFSHHPYFATAVVKRS
;
A
#
# COMPACT_ATOMS: atom_id res chain seq x y z
N MET A 1 20.02 15.22 0.46
CA MET A 1 19.22 14.04 0.07
C MET A 1 17.87 14.37 -0.60
N LEU A 2 17.33 15.59 -0.48
CA LEU A 2 16.13 15.99 -1.25
C LEU A 2 16.44 16.40 -2.71
N ALA A 3 17.67 16.84 -2.99
CA ALA A 3 18.09 17.21 -4.35
C ALA A 3 18.20 15.99 -5.30
N SER A 4 18.52 14.81 -4.78
CA SER A 4 18.62 13.57 -5.56
C SER A 4 17.25 13.08 -6.05
N LEU A 5 16.18 13.24 -5.26
CA LEU A 5 14.80 12.95 -5.68
C LEU A 5 14.32 13.89 -6.79
N ARG A 6 14.79 15.15 -6.78
CA ARG A 6 14.43 16.14 -7.79
C ARG A 6 15.12 15.89 -9.14
N ASN A 7 16.31 15.28 -9.13
CA ASN A 7 17.01 14.85 -10.35
C ASN A 7 16.37 13.60 -10.98
N GLU A 8 15.83 12.65 -10.20
CA GLU A 8 15.14 11.49 -10.78
C GLU A 8 13.82 11.85 -11.48
N LEU A 9 13.14 12.91 -11.03
CA LEU A 9 11.97 13.45 -11.74
C LEU A 9 12.32 14.02 -13.13
N GLN A 10 13.54 14.51 -13.34
CA GLN A 10 14.00 14.97 -14.65
C GLN A 10 14.49 13.81 -15.55
N VAL A 11 14.97 12.71 -14.97
CA VAL A 11 15.41 11.51 -15.74
C VAL A 11 14.22 10.69 -16.29
N LEU A 12 13.02 10.85 -15.73
CA LEU A 12 11.79 10.19 -16.19
C LEU A 12 11.23 10.71 -17.52
N GLN A 13 11.82 11.75 -18.11
CA GLN A 13 11.43 12.26 -19.44
C GLN A 13 12.25 11.65 -20.60
N SER A 14 12.98 10.57 -20.36
CA SER A 14 13.47 9.76 -21.48
C SER A 14 12.27 9.12 -22.20
N PRO A 15 12.18 9.18 -23.54
CA PRO A 15 11.13 8.49 -24.27
C PRO A 15 11.28 6.99 -24.03
N SER A 16 10.40 6.46 -23.17
CA SER A 16 10.28 5.03 -22.91
C SER A 16 9.91 4.30 -24.21
N PRO A 17 10.47 3.11 -24.50
CA PRO A 17 10.03 2.29 -25.63
C PRO A 17 8.62 1.70 -25.39
N PHE A 18 8.03 1.92 -24.22
CA PHE A 18 6.72 1.43 -23.85
C PHE A 18 5.66 2.53 -23.93
N ASN A 19 4.44 2.14 -24.30
CA ASN A 19 3.27 3.01 -24.36
C ASN A 19 3.11 3.83 -23.07
N THR A 20 2.87 5.12 -23.24
CA THR A 20 2.48 6.07 -22.20
C THR A 20 1.15 5.67 -21.56
N GLU A 21 0.85 6.17 -20.36
CA GLU A 21 -0.47 5.93 -19.74
C GLU A 21 -1.63 6.45 -20.60
N HIS A 22 -1.41 7.53 -21.36
CA HIS A 22 -2.40 8.06 -22.30
C HIS A 22 -2.65 7.11 -23.47
N GLU A 23 -1.60 6.59 -24.10
CA GLU A 23 -1.73 5.62 -25.20
C GLU A 23 -2.40 4.32 -24.73
N LYS A 24 -2.07 3.86 -23.51
CA LYS A 24 -2.75 2.71 -22.89
C LYS A 24 -4.24 2.98 -22.69
N PHE A 25 -4.61 4.18 -22.24
CA PHE A 25 -6.01 4.58 -22.11
C PHE A 25 -6.73 4.56 -23.46
N VAL A 26 -6.13 5.13 -24.51
CA VAL A 26 -6.72 5.14 -25.86
C VAL A 26 -6.91 3.71 -26.38
N GLN A 27 -5.89 2.86 -26.27
CA GLN A 27 -5.96 1.46 -26.70
C GLN A 27 -7.03 0.66 -25.95
N HIS A 28 -7.11 0.83 -24.62
CA HIS A 28 -8.02 0.06 -23.77
C HIS A 28 -9.48 0.46 -23.97
N PHE A 29 -9.74 1.76 -24.16
CA PHE A 29 -11.08 2.32 -24.28
C PHE A 29 -11.47 2.66 -25.72
N GLU A 30 -10.71 2.23 -26.74
CA GLU A 30 -10.93 2.60 -28.15
C GLU A 30 -12.37 2.30 -28.60
N LEU A 31 -12.85 1.09 -28.32
CA LEU A 31 -14.20 0.67 -28.72
C LEU A 31 -15.29 1.47 -27.99
N LEU A 32 -15.05 1.81 -26.73
CA LEU A 32 -15.98 2.57 -25.89
C LEU A 32 -16.03 4.05 -26.31
N GLN A 33 -14.89 4.64 -26.69
CA GLN A 33 -14.81 5.97 -27.27
C GLN A 33 -15.52 6.03 -28.62
N LYS A 34 -15.35 5.01 -29.47
CA LYS A 34 -16.08 4.91 -30.76
C LYS A 34 -17.60 4.73 -30.57
N ALA A 35 -18.00 4.10 -29.48
CA ALA A 35 -19.40 3.92 -29.13
C ALA A 35 -20.02 5.13 -28.42
N CYS A 36 -19.22 6.17 -28.09
CA CYS A 36 -19.63 7.31 -27.25
C CYS A 36 -20.16 6.88 -25.88
N ILE A 37 -19.57 5.84 -25.27
CA ILE A 37 -20.02 5.31 -23.97
C ILE A 37 -18.85 5.31 -22.99
N PRO A 38 -18.92 6.03 -21.87
CA PRO A 38 -19.86 7.12 -21.55
C PRO A 38 -19.61 8.37 -22.42
N ASP A 39 -20.60 9.26 -22.52
CA ASP A 39 -20.46 10.52 -23.25
C ASP A 39 -19.29 11.36 -22.69
N HIS A 40 -18.46 11.89 -23.61
CA HIS A 40 -17.39 12.85 -23.31
C HIS A 40 -16.31 12.39 -22.31
N VAL A 41 -16.03 11.08 -22.21
CA VAL A 41 -14.90 10.61 -21.39
C VAL A 41 -13.57 11.01 -22.04
N THR A 42 -12.77 11.76 -21.29
CA THR A 42 -11.41 12.13 -21.68
C THR A 42 -10.41 11.38 -20.81
N TYR A 43 -9.17 11.27 -21.27
CA TYR A 43 -8.08 10.76 -20.44
C TYR A 43 -7.94 11.54 -19.13
N GLN A 44 -8.18 12.85 -19.15
CA GLN A 44 -8.06 13.71 -17.97
C GLN A 44 -9.14 13.37 -16.94
N SER A 45 -10.41 13.25 -17.35
CA SER A 45 -11.50 12.88 -16.44
C SER A 45 -11.32 11.46 -15.89
N PHE A 46 -10.89 10.51 -16.74
CA PHE A 46 -10.52 9.16 -16.31
C PHE A 46 -9.41 9.18 -15.26
N LYS A 47 -8.34 9.95 -15.49
CA LYS A 47 -7.21 10.07 -14.56
C LYS A 47 -7.65 10.65 -13.23
N GLU A 48 -8.45 11.71 -13.23
CA GLU A 48 -8.98 12.35 -12.01
C GLU A 48 -9.86 11.37 -11.21
N CYS A 49 -10.80 10.69 -11.86
CA CYS A 49 -11.66 9.69 -11.21
C CYS A 49 -10.86 8.51 -10.65
N THR A 50 -9.83 8.05 -11.36
CA THR A 50 -9.02 6.90 -10.95
C THR A 50 -7.91 7.25 -9.96
N THR A 51 -7.54 8.53 -9.83
CA THR A 51 -6.53 9.01 -8.87
C THR A 51 -6.91 8.60 -7.44
N TYR A 52 -8.20 8.69 -7.09
CA TYR A 52 -8.69 8.29 -5.76
C TYR A 52 -9.12 6.82 -5.71
N ALA A 53 -9.54 6.21 -6.83
CA ALA A 53 -9.93 4.80 -6.88
C ALA A 53 -8.74 3.84 -6.64
N ARG A 54 -7.52 4.24 -7.02
CA ARG A 54 -6.29 3.49 -6.74
C ARG A 54 -6.03 3.31 -5.23
N PHE A 55 -6.50 4.24 -4.39
CA PHE A 55 -6.46 4.07 -2.93
C PHE A 55 -7.53 3.10 -2.44
N SER A 56 -8.75 3.16 -2.99
CA SER A 56 -9.89 2.39 -2.49
C SER A 56 -9.74 0.87 -2.64
N THR A 57 -8.96 0.40 -3.62
CA THR A 57 -8.81 -1.06 -3.85
C THR A 57 -7.62 -1.65 -3.07
N LEU A 58 -6.55 -0.89 -2.87
CA LEU A 58 -5.39 -1.34 -2.07
C LEU A 58 -5.68 -1.34 -0.56
N VAL A 59 -6.62 -0.51 -0.09
CA VAL A 59 -6.93 -0.32 1.34
C VAL A 59 -7.75 -1.48 1.94
N MET A 60 -8.37 -2.35 1.13
CA MET A 60 -9.23 -3.40 1.67
C MET A 60 -8.51 -4.70 2.05
N TYR A 61 -7.35 -4.99 1.44
CA TYR A 61 -6.67 -6.26 1.71
C TYR A 61 -5.69 -6.11 2.87
N ASN A 62 -6.03 -6.71 4.00
CA ASN A 62 -5.22 -6.64 5.21
C ASN A 62 -4.10 -7.69 5.16
N TYR A 63 -3.01 -7.38 4.47
CA TYR A 63 -1.82 -8.24 4.36
C TYR A 63 -1.27 -8.69 5.72
N PHE A 64 -1.47 -7.90 6.78
CA PHE A 64 -1.05 -8.27 8.12
C PHE A 64 -1.87 -9.44 8.68
N LYS A 65 -3.15 -9.58 8.31
CA LYS A 65 -3.96 -10.74 8.66
C LYS A 65 -3.47 -12.02 7.99
N ASP A 66 -3.05 -11.93 6.73
CA ASP A 66 -2.45 -13.08 6.05
C ASP A 66 -1.11 -13.45 6.66
N ALA A 67 -0.27 -12.47 7.00
CA ALA A 67 0.99 -12.70 7.71
C ALA A 67 0.75 -13.43 9.05
N GLN A 68 -0.27 -13.03 9.82
CA GLN A 68 -0.67 -13.72 11.06
C GLN A 68 -1.15 -15.16 10.79
N ARG A 69 -1.94 -15.38 9.74
CA ARG A 69 -2.41 -16.72 9.37
C ARG A 69 -1.23 -17.62 8.99
N ILE A 70 -0.36 -17.15 8.09
CA ILE A 70 0.82 -17.88 7.65
C ILE A 70 1.71 -18.20 8.84
N ALA A 71 1.96 -17.23 9.73
CA ALA A 71 2.79 -17.45 10.91
C ALA A 71 2.26 -18.58 11.81
N LYS A 72 0.94 -18.67 11.99
CA LYS A 72 0.31 -19.76 12.75
C LYS A 72 0.44 -21.11 12.07
N GLU A 73 0.27 -21.17 10.75
CA GLU A 73 0.39 -22.40 9.94
C GLU A 73 1.81 -22.97 10.01
N ILE A 74 2.83 -22.11 9.92
CA ILE A 74 4.24 -22.55 9.91
C ILE A 74 4.86 -22.68 11.29
N LYS A 75 4.17 -22.26 12.37
CA LYS A 75 4.70 -22.21 13.75
C LYS A 75 5.32 -23.52 14.21
N ASN A 76 4.66 -24.64 13.94
CA ASN A 76 5.12 -25.97 14.36
C ASN A 76 6.35 -26.45 13.58
N ASN A 77 6.62 -25.90 12.39
CA ASN A 77 7.76 -26.29 11.56
C ASN A 77 9.10 -25.86 12.19
N PHE A 78 9.08 -24.91 13.13
CA PHE A 78 10.27 -24.38 13.80
C PHE A 78 10.42 -24.88 15.24
N SER A 79 9.71 -25.93 15.66
CA SER A 79 9.79 -26.47 17.02
C SER A 79 11.21 -26.85 17.47
N ASN A 80 12.05 -27.23 16.50
CA ASN A 80 13.42 -27.68 16.73
C ASN A 80 14.46 -26.56 16.52
N ASP A 81 14.02 -25.36 16.10
CA ASP A 81 14.88 -24.22 15.82
C ASP A 81 14.39 -23.00 16.64
N PRO A 82 14.94 -22.79 17.85
CA PRO A 82 14.49 -21.73 18.74
C PRO A 82 14.77 -20.33 18.18
N GLU A 83 15.78 -20.17 17.32
CA GLU A 83 16.12 -18.89 16.70
C GLU A 83 15.06 -18.52 15.66
N ARG A 84 14.71 -19.44 14.76
CA ARG A 84 13.62 -19.22 13.79
C ARG A 84 12.26 -19.10 14.46
N ALA A 85 12.02 -19.81 15.56
CA ALA A 85 10.80 -19.65 16.33
C ALA A 85 10.72 -18.28 17.03
N ALA A 86 11.85 -17.73 17.47
CA ALA A 86 11.90 -16.37 18.01
C ALA A 86 11.67 -15.31 16.91
N GLU A 87 12.32 -15.46 15.76
CA GLU A 87 12.12 -14.62 14.59
C GLU A 87 10.65 -14.60 14.15
N LEU A 88 10.04 -15.77 14.02
CA LEU A 88 8.64 -15.90 13.65
C LEU A 88 7.70 -15.19 14.63
N ARG A 89 8.00 -15.25 15.94
CA ARG A 89 7.23 -14.53 16.97
C ARG A 89 7.37 -13.02 16.82
N SER A 90 8.56 -12.50 16.54
CA SER A 90 8.77 -11.08 16.26
C SER A 90 7.97 -10.61 15.03
N LEU A 91 7.95 -11.40 13.96
CA LEU A 91 7.15 -11.11 12.76
C LEU A 91 5.64 -11.14 13.04
N GLU A 92 5.18 -12.11 13.84
CA GLU A 92 3.77 -12.21 14.27
C GLU A 92 3.35 -10.97 15.06
N GLN A 93 4.19 -10.48 15.97
CA GLN A 93 3.94 -9.26 16.75
C GLN A 93 3.84 -8.02 15.86
N VAL A 94 4.75 -7.86 14.88
CA VAL A 94 4.68 -6.72 13.94
C VAL A 94 3.38 -6.77 13.14
N ALA A 95 3.02 -7.93 12.61
CA ALA A 95 1.77 -8.10 11.86
C ALA A 95 0.53 -7.79 12.72
N GLU A 96 0.51 -8.25 13.97
CA GLU A 96 -0.59 -7.98 14.88
C GLU A 96 -0.79 -6.48 15.13
N HIS A 97 0.28 -5.79 15.53
CA HIS A 97 0.23 -4.37 15.84
C HIS A 97 -0.18 -3.55 14.61
N ASN A 98 0.39 -3.86 13.45
CA ASN A 98 0.08 -3.15 12.22
C ASN A 98 -1.34 -3.42 11.72
N SER A 99 -1.87 -4.63 11.92
CA SER A 99 -3.28 -4.91 11.64
C SER A 99 -4.21 -4.07 12.51
N VAL A 100 -3.87 -3.89 13.79
CA VAL A 100 -4.68 -3.08 14.73
C VAL A 100 -4.56 -1.60 14.37
N ALA A 101 -3.35 -1.09 14.13
CA ALA A 101 -3.11 0.28 13.71
C ALA A 101 -3.88 0.63 12.43
N LEU A 102 -3.83 -0.23 11.42
CA LEU A 102 -4.60 -0.06 10.18
C LEU A 102 -6.11 -0.01 10.44
N SER A 103 -6.61 -0.85 11.35
CA SER A 103 -8.03 -0.85 11.74
C SER A 103 -8.44 0.46 12.43
N ILE A 104 -7.55 1.04 13.25
CA ILE A 104 -7.78 2.32 13.92
C ILE A 104 -7.74 3.47 12.90
N ILE A 105 -6.73 3.51 12.04
CA ILE A 105 -6.56 4.55 11.02
C ILE A 105 -7.75 4.56 10.05
N SER A 106 -8.18 3.39 9.58
CA SER A 106 -9.30 3.28 8.63
C SER A 106 -10.65 3.68 9.23
N ARG A 107 -10.86 3.48 10.53
CA ARG A 107 -12.14 3.80 11.20
C ARG A 107 -12.18 5.20 11.83
N VAL A 108 -11.07 5.64 12.41
CA VAL A 108 -10.99 6.83 13.27
C VAL A 108 -10.13 7.92 12.64
N GLY A 109 -9.12 7.56 11.85
CA GLY A 109 -8.13 8.52 11.31
C GLY A 109 -8.72 9.58 10.37
N ALA A 110 -9.80 9.27 9.65
CA ALA A 110 -10.49 10.26 8.83
C ALA A 110 -11.35 11.25 9.65
N LEU A 111 -11.68 10.91 10.90
CA LEU A 111 -12.63 11.64 11.75
C LEU A 111 -11.95 12.40 12.89
N ASP A 112 -10.75 12.00 13.31
CA ASP A 112 -10.04 12.55 14.47
C ASP A 112 -8.66 13.14 14.08
N PRO A 113 -8.55 14.47 13.88
CA PRO A 113 -7.30 15.12 13.50
C PRO A 113 -6.26 15.14 14.64
N SER A 114 -6.62 14.72 15.87
CA SER A 114 -5.66 14.57 16.98
C SER A 114 -4.87 13.27 16.90
N LEU A 115 -5.26 12.35 16.01
CA LEU A 115 -4.62 11.05 15.84
C LEU A 115 -3.28 11.21 15.09
N LYS A 116 -2.18 10.90 15.78
CA LYS A 116 -0.83 10.86 15.21
C LYS A 116 -0.40 9.43 14.97
N VAL A 117 0.20 9.19 13.81
CA VAL A 117 0.79 7.91 13.42
C VAL A 117 2.30 8.08 13.35
N SER A 118 3.03 7.24 14.08
CA SER A 118 4.49 7.11 14.00
C SER A 118 4.88 5.67 13.69
N PHE A 119 6.14 5.46 13.31
CA PHE A 119 6.68 4.13 13.02
C PHE A 119 7.88 3.85 13.90
N GLU A 120 7.91 2.68 14.51
CA GLU A 120 8.94 2.26 15.46
C GLU A 120 9.38 0.82 15.15
N PHE A 121 10.66 0.49 15.32
CA PHE A 121 11.21 -0.86 15.11
C PHE A 121 11.31 -1.63 16.43
N SER A 122 10.22 -1.64 17.20
CA SER A 122 10.19 -2.17 18.57
C SER A 122 10.24 -3.70 18.64
N HIS A 123 9.54 -4.38 17.72
CA HIS A 123 9.43 -5.84 17.72
C HIS A 123 10.41 -6.53 16.77
N HIS A 124 10.88 -5.81 15.74
CA HIS A 124 11.77 -6.37 14.73
C HIS A 124 12.65 -5.27 14.09
N PRO A 125 13.96 -5.51 13.90
CA PRO A 125 14.89 -4.50 13.39
C PRO A 125 14.63 -4.08 11.94
N TYR A 126 14.01 -4.95 11.14
CA TYR A 126 13.77 -4.70 9.72
C TYR A 126 12.31 -4.41 9.36
N PHE A 127 11.37 -4.56 10.30
CA PHE A 127 9.95 -4.34 10.03
C PHE A 127 9.37 -3.33 11.01
N ALA A 128 8.88 -2.22 10.47
CA ALA A 128 8.31 -1.13 11.26
C ALA A 128 6.95 -1.52 11.83
N THR A 129 6.73 -1.15 13.09
CA THR A 129 5.44 -1.20 13.78
C THR A 129 4.82 0.19 13.78
N ALA A 130 3.59 0.30 13.31
CA ALA A 130 2.81 1.53 13.35
C ALA A 130 2.28 1.77 14.77
N VAL A 131 2.58 2.95 15.32
CA VAL A 131 2.14 3.39 16.63
C VAL A 131 1.14 4.53 16.43
N VAL A 132 -0.08 4.33 16.94
CA VAL A 132 -1.17 5.29 16.82
C VAL A 132 -1.46 5.89 18.18
N LYS A 133 -1.29 7.19 18.33
CA LYS A 133 -1.48 7.93 19.59
C LYS A 133 -2.40 9.13 19.37
N ARG A 134 -3.22 9.47 20.36
CA ARG A 134 -3.89 10.76 20.41
C ARG A 134 -2.93 11.79 21.02
N SER A 135 -2.90 12.98 20.42
CA SER A 135 -2.05 14.09 20.86
C SER A 135 -2.61 14.84 22.05
#